data_AF-A0A442ERZ0-F1
#
_entry.id   AF-A0A442ERZ0-F1
#
_cell.length_a   1.000
_cell.length_b   1.000
_cell.length_c   1.000
_cell.angle_alpha   90.00
_cell.angle_beta   90.00
_cell.angle_gamma   90.00
#
_symmetry.space_group_name_H-M   'P 1'
#
loop_
_entity.id
_entity.type
_entity.pdbx_description
1 polymer ?
#
loop_
_entity_poly.entity_id
_entity_poly.type
_entity_poly.pdbx_seq_one_letter_code
_entity_poly.pdbx_strand_id
1 'polypeptide(L)'
;MSLSTQEQILIEQRVTNEAKSAGVAYLLWFFLGALGAHRFYLARTGTAIAQLLFFIFGWMTIVIGIGALLLIPLAIWVLVDAFLIPGMIQRHKAEVRKRLGMDIMLAAGAQTPMIDTSRWSRKDRERLAAQAAREPRG
;
A
#
# COMPACT_ATOMS: atom_id res chain seq x y z
N MET A 1 22.26 -4.01 -4.32
CA MET A 1 22.47 -3.97 -2.86
C MET A 1 21.26 -4.59 -2.21
N SER A 2 21.39 -5.77 -1.59
CA SER A 2 20.31 -6.39 -0.81
C SER A 2 20.30 -5.79 0.58
N LEU A 3 19.11 -5.38 1.05
CA LEU A 3 18.88 -4.79 2.38
C LEU A 3 19.42 -5.70 3.48
N SER A 4 19.94 -5.13 4.57
CA SER A 4 20.35 -5.91 5.75
C SER A 4 19.15 -6.62 6.38
N THR A 5 19.37 -7.74 7.06
CA THR A 5 18.30 -8.53 7.69
C THR A 5 17.45 -7.71 8.66
N GLN A 6 18.05 -6.77 9.38
CA GLN A 6 17.35 -5.87 10.30
C GLN A 6 16.40 -4.91 9.56
N GLU A 7 16.83 -4.35 8.44
CA GLU A 7 15.99 -3.49 7.60
C GLU A 7 14.83 -4.27 6.98
N GLN A 8 15.07 -5.51 6.54
CA GLN A 8 14.01 -6.37 6.00
C GLN A 8 12.93 -6.67 7.04
N ILE A 9 13.33 -7.01 8.27
CA ILE A 9 12.40 -7.27 9.39
C ILE A 9 11.57 -6.02 9.70
N LEU A 10 12.20 -4.84 9.76
CA LEU A 10 11.49 -3.57 10.00
C LEU A 10 10.47 -3.25 8.91
N ILE A 11 10.81 -3.51 7.65
CA ILE A 11 9.89 -3.31 6.52
C ILE A 11 8.71 -4.27 6.64
N GLU A 12 8.93 -5.55 6.94
CA GLU A 12 7.83 -6.50 7.10
C GLU A 12 6.90 -6.15 8.27
N GLN A 13 7.46 -5.67 9.38
CA GLN A 13 6.68 -5.16 10.50
C GLN A 13 5.82 -3.95 10.09
N ARG A 14 6.40 -2.97 9.39
CA ARG A 14 5.63 -1.81 8.88
C ARG A 14 4.57 -2.21 7.87
N VAL A 15 4.89 -3.09 6.91
CA VAL A 15 3.91 -3.59 5.95
C VAL A 15 2.75 -4.28 6.66
N THR A 16 3.03 -5.05 7.71
CA THR A 16 2.00 -5.75 8.48
C THR A 16 1.11 -4.78 9.26
N ASN A 17 1.69 -3.72 9.83
CA ASN A 17 0.97 -2.69 10.57
C ASN A 17 0.18 -1.71 9.68
N GLU A 18 0.72 -1.35 8.52
CA GLU A 18 0.12 -0.36 7.61
C GLU A 18 -0.84 -0.98 6.59
N ALA A 19 -0.69 -2.26 6.25
CA ALA A 19 -1.60 -2.92 5.33
C ALA A 19 -3.00 -3.12 5.93
N LYS A 20 -4.02 -2.98 5.07
CA LYS A 20 -5.41 -3.33 5.41
C LYS A 20 -5.53 -4.77 5.91
N SER A 21 -6.32 -4.95 6.96
CA SER A 21 -6.54 -6.25 7.61
C SER A 21 -7.47 -7.13 6.79
N ALA A 22 -7.05 -8.37 6.54
CA ALA A 22 -7.86 -9.38 5.87
C ALA A 22 -9.15 -9.70 6.64
N GLY A 23 -9.04 -9.83 7.97
CA GLY A 23 -10.19 -10.10 8.83
C GLY A 23 -11.23 -9.00 8.75
N VAL A 24 -10.81 -7.74 8.75
CA VAL A 24 -11.72 -6.59 8.61
C VAL A 24 -12.39 -6.59 7.22
N ALA A 25 -11.66 -6.92 6.16
CA ALA A 25 -12.23 -7.03 4.82
C ALA A 25 -13.33 -8.10 4.74
N TYR A 26 -13.10 -9.29 5.32
CA TYR A 26 -14.11 -10.36 5.38
C TYR A 26 -15.29 -10.01 6.29
N LEU A 27 -15.05 -9.31 7.40
CA LEU A 27 -16.11 -8.83 8.29
C LEU A 27 -17.03 -7.85 7.57
N LEU A 28 -16.45 -6.86 6.87
CA LEU A 28 -17.20 -5.90 6.06
C LEU A 28 -17.93 -6.57 4.90
N TRP A 29 -17.33 -7.59 4.29
CA TRP A 29 -17.96 -8.37 3.25
C TRP A 29 -19.18 -9.14 3.76
N PHE A 30 -19.09 -9.76 4.94
CA PHE A 30 -20.18 -10.55 5.51
C PHE A 30 -21.38 -9.69 5.89
N PHE A 31 -21.15 -8.56 6.57
CA PHE A 31 -22.24 -7.70 7.06
C PHE A 31 -22.72 -6.66 6.03
N LEU A 32 -21.79 -6.08 5.26
CA LEU A 32 -22.05 -4.96 4.35
C LEU A 32 -21.60 -5.26 2.90
N GLY A 33 -21.49 -6.53 2.52
CA GLY A 33 -21.01 -6.95 1.20
C GLY A 33 -21.88 -6.42 0.05
N ALA A 34 -23.20 -6.47 0.19
CA ALA A 34 -24.14 -5.96 -0.82
C ALA A 34 -24.02 -4.44 -1.03
N LEU A 35 -23.57 -3.69 -0.02
CA LEU A 35 -23.32 -2.25 -0.10
C LEU A 35 -21.93 -1.92 -0.67
N GLY A 36 -21.05 -2.92 -0.80
CA GLY A 36 -19.68 -2.75 -1.29
C GLY A 36 -18.68 -2.22 -0.26
N ALA A 37 -18.98 -2.32 1.05
CA ALA A 37 -18.12 -1.76 2.10
C ALA A 37 -16.70 -2.36 2.14
N HIS A 38 -16.56 -3.66 1.86
CA HIS A 38 -15.26 -4.32 1.75
C HIS A 38 -14.41 -3.73 0.62
N ARG A 39 -15.03 -3.31 -0.48
CA ARG A 39 -14.33 -2.65 -1.60
C ARG A 39 -13.93 -1.22 -1.26
N PHE A 40 -14.75 -0.48 -0.52
CA PHE A 40 -14.39 0.84 0.00
C PHE A 40 -13.18 0.74 0.94
N TYR A 41 -13.16 -0.24 1.85
CA TYR A 41 -12.04 -0.47 2.77
C TYR A 41 -10.73 -0.81 2.05
N LEU A 42 -10.81 -1.57 0.96
CA LEU A 42 -9.67 -1.94 0.11
C LEU A 42 -9.33 -0.86 -0.94
N ALA A 43 -9.81 0.37 -0.75
CA ALA A 43 -9.55 1.53 -1.62
C ALA A 43 -9.95 1.34 -3.10
N ARG A 44 -10.96 0.50 -3.38
CA ARG A 44 -11.51 0.26 -4.73
C ARG A 44 -12.80 1.04 -4.97
N THR A 45 -12.72 2.36 -4.79
CA THR A 45 -13.86 3.28 -4.77
C THR A 45 -14.75 3.19 -6.00
N GLY A 46 -14.18 3.13 -7.23
CA GLY A 46 -14.99 3.10 -8.46
C GLY A 46 -15.94 1.90 -8.51
N THR A 47 -15.43 0.70 -8.25
CA THR A 47 -16.26 -0.51 -8.21
C THR A 47 -17.14 -0.61 -6.97
N ALA A 48 -16.74 0.02 -5.86
CA ALA A 48 -17.57 0.08 -4.65
C ALA A 48 -18.82 0.96 -4.87
N ILE A 49 -18.65 2.09 -5.57
CA ILE A 49 -19.78 2.95 -5.99
C ILE A 49 -20.70 2.19 -6.94
N ALA A 50 -20.16 1.48 -7.92
CA ALA A 50 -20.98 0.67 -8.84
C ALA A 50 -21.84 -0.34 -8.06
N GLN A 51 -21.26 -1.03 -7.07
CA GLN A 51 -21.96 -1.99 -6.23
C GLN A 51 -23.08 -1.33 -5.39
N LEU A 52 -22.80 -0.16 -4.81
CA LEU A 52 -23.77 0.63 -4.07
C LEU A 52 -24.93 1.10 -4.97
N LEU A 53 -24.65 1.54 -6.19
CA LEU A 53 -25.68 1.92 -7.16
C LEU A 53 -26.55 0.72 -7.55
N PHE A 54 -25.96 -0.44 -7.83
CA PHE A 54 -26.72 -1.68 -8.09
C PHE A 54 -27.64 -2.03 -6.92
N PHE A 55 -27.17 -1.87 -5.69
CA PHE A 55 -28.00 -2.09 -4.49
C PHE A 55 -29.17 -1.09 -4.43
N ILE A 56 -28.89 0.21 -4.56
CA ILE A 56 -29.91 1.26 -4.49
C ILE A 56 -30.95 1.12 -5.61
N PHE A 57 -30.51 1.00 -6.86
CA PHE A 57 -31.41 0.83 -8.00
C PHE A 57 -32.14 -0.51 -7.98
N GLY A 58 -31.49 -1.59 -7.53
CA GLY A 58 -32.11 -2.90 -7.38
C GLY A 58 -33.25 -2.87 -6.37
N TRP A 59 -33.07 -2.22 -5.22
CA TRP A 59 -34.14 -2.03 -4.24
C TRP A 59 -35.22 -1.05 -4.71
N MET A 60 -34.85 0.05 -5.37
CA MET A 60 -35.83 1.03 -5.86
C MET A 60 -36.74 0.46 -6.96
N THR A 61 -36.20 -0.42 -7.80
CA THR A 61 -36.95 -1.06 -8.91
C THR A 61 -37.60 -2.38 -8.53
N ILE A 62 -37.49 -2.82 -7.27
CA ILE A 62 -38.15 -4.06 -6.82
C ILE A 62 -39.68 -3.94 -6.85
N VAL A 63 -40.20 -2.72 -6.63
CA VAL A 63 -41.65 -2.41 -6.63
C VAL A 63 -42.28 -2.68 -8.00
N ILE A 64 -41.51 -2.53 -9.08
CA ILE A 64 -41.92 -2.78 -10.46
C ILE A 64 -41.50 -4.17 -10.98
N GLY A 65 -41.00 -5.05 -10.10
CA GLY A 65 -40.56 -6.41 -10.44
C GLY A 65 -39.19 -6.52 -11.12
N ILE A 66 -38.62 -5.41 -11.61
CA ILE A 66 -37.33 -5.37 -12.31
C ILE A 66 -36.15 -5.52 -11.34
N GLY A 67 -36.32 -5.16 -10.06
CA GLY A 67 -35.27 -5.20 -9.05
C GLY A 67 -34.57 -6.56 -8.92
N ALA A 68 -35.30 -7.66 -9.10
CA ALA A 68 -34.72 -9.01 -9.07
C ALA A 68 -33.62 -9.21 -10.14
N LEU A 69 -33.79 -8.61 -11.33
CA LEU A 69 -32.81 -8.68 -12.42
C LEU A 69 -31.50 -7.97 -12.07
N LEU A 70 -31.53 -6.97 -11.19
CA LEU A 70 -30.35 -6.25 -10.71
C LEU A 70 -29.74 -6.87 -9.45
N LEU A 71 -30.58 -7.38 -8.54
CA LEU A 71 -30.14 -7.95 -7.26
C LEU A 71 -29.51 -9.34 -7.41
N ILE A 72 -29.93 -10.16 -8.39
CA ILE A 72 -29.32 -11.48 -8.63
C ILE A 72 -27.85 -11.36 -9.08
N PRO A 73 -27.51 -10.56 -10.12
CA PRO A 73 -26.11 -10.31 -10.47
C PRO A 73 -25.32 -9.68 -9.33
N LEU A 74 -25.93 -8.78 -8.55
CA LEU A 74 -25.29 -8.19 -7.37
C LEU A 74 -24.92 -9.26 -6.34
N ALA A 75 -25.83 -10.21 -6.05
CA ALA A 75 -25.57 -11.31 -5.12
C ALA A 75 -24.43 -12.22 -5.60
N ILE A 76 -24.41 -12.55 -6.90
CA ILE A 76 -23.32 -13.32 -7.51
C ILE A 76 -22.00 -12.54 -7.41
N TRP A 77 -22.01 -11.23 -7.69
CA TRP A 77 -20.84 -10.39 -7.57
C TRP A 77 -20.30 -10.37 -6.13
N VAL A 78 -21.17 -10.18 -5.13
CA VAL A 78 -20.76 -10.27 -3.71
C VAL A 78 -20.13 -11.64 -3.41
N LEU A 79 -20.70 -12.73 -3.91
CA LEU A 79 -20.14 -14.07 -3.71
C LEU A 79 -18.75 -14.21 -4.35
N VAL A 80 -18.60 -13.74 -5.60
CA VAL A 80 -17.32 -13.73 -6.32
C VAL A 80 -16.27 -12.92 -5.55
N ASP A 81 -16.67 -11.80 -4.94
CA ASP A 81 -15.77 -10.96 -4.17
C ASP A 81 -15.08 -11.68 -3.00
N ALA A 82 -15.71 -12.69 -2.41
CA ALA A 82 -15.08 -13.52 -1.38
C ALA A 82 -13.75 -14.15 -1.85
N PHE A 83 -13.68 -14.51 -3.13
CA PHE A 83 -12.50 -15.06 -3.79
C PHE A 83 -11.52 -13.97 -4.28
N LEU A 84 -12.00 -12.76 -4.53
CA LEU A 84 -11.14 -11.64 -4.96
C LEU A 84 -10.46 -10.94 -3.78
N ILE A 85 -11.05 -10.96 -2.58
CA ILE A 85 -10.51 -10.31 -1.38
C ILE A 85 -9.04 -10.67 -1.11
N PRO A 86 -8.60 -11.94 -1.14
CA PRO A 86 -7.19 -12.30 -0.96
C PRO A 86 -6.29 -11.60 -1.97
N GLY A 87 -6.67 -11.60 -3.26
CA GLY A 87 -5.91 -10.93 -4.31
C GLY A 87 -5.83 -9.41 -4.12
N MET A 88 -6.90 -8.78 -3.61
CA MET A 88 -6.91 -7.34 -3.32
C MET A 88 -5.98 -6.99 -2.15
N ILE A 89 -5.98 -7.79 -1.09
CA ILE A 89 -5.11 -7.59 0.07
C ILE A 89 -3.64 -7.73 -0.32
N GLN A 90 -3.29 -8.73 -1.14
CA GLN A 90 -1.91 -8.93 -1.56
C GLN A 90 -1.39 -7.78 -2.43
N ARG A 91 -2.22 -7.23 -3.32
CA ARG A 91 -1.87 -6.03 -4.10
C ARG A 91 -1.60 -4.83 -3.19
N HIS A 92 -2.45 -4.63 -2.18
CA HIS A 92 -2.27 -3.53 -1.23
C HIS A 92 -0.98 -3.69 -0.40
N LYS A 93 -0.70 -4.90 0.10
CA LYS A 93 0.57 -5.20 0.79
C LYS A 93 1.79 -4.94 -0.10
N ALA A 94 1.71 -5.30 -1.38
CA ALA A 94 2.80 -5.06 -2.34
C ALA A 94 3.03 -3.56 -2.59
N GLU A 95 1.97 -2.76 -2.67
CA GLU A 95 2.05 -1.31 -2.81
C GLU A 95 2.69 -0.65 -1.57
N VAL A 96 2.26 -1.04 -0.36
CA VAL A 96 2.84 -0.55 0.91
C VAL A 96 4.33 -0.90 0.97
N ARG A 97 4.71 -2.14 0.63
CA ARG A 97 6.11 -2.57 0.57
C ARG A 97 6.93 -1.75 -0.43
N LYS A 98 6.39 -1.47 -1.62
CA LYS A 98 7.07 -0.66 -2.64
C LYS A 98 7.28 0.77 -2.18
N ARG A 99 6.27 1.38 -1.54
CA ARG A 99 6.34 2.73 -0.98
C ARG A 99 7.42 2.83 0.11
N LEU A 100 7.38 1.93 1.09
CA LEU A 100 8.39 1.89 2.17
C LEU A 100 9.81 1.67 1.64
N GLY A 101 9.97 0.76 0.66
CA GLY A 101 11.27 0.55 0.02
C GLY A 101 11.77 1.79 -0.71
N MET A 102 10.89 2.50 -1.41
CA MET A 102 11.21 3.75 -2.09
C MET A 102 11.56 4.87 -1.10
N ASP A 103 10.82 5.01 0.00
CA ASP A 103 11.11 6.02 1.03
C ASP A 103 12.48 5.80 1.67
N ILE A 104 12.87 4.54 1.91
CA ILE A 104 14.22 4.20 2.39
C ILE A 104 15.28 4.53 1.34
N MET A 105 15.05 4.20 0.06
CA MET A 105 15.97 4.56 -1.03
C MET A 105 16.11 6.07 -1.21
N LEU A 106 15.02 6.82 -1.08
CA LEU A 106 15.01 8.27 -1.15
C LEU A 106 15.71 8.89 0.07
N ALA A 107 15.49 8.36 1.28
CA ALA A 107 16.21 8.78 2.47
C ALA A 107 17.71 8.49 2.35
N ALA A 108 18.09 7.33 1.79
CA ALA A 108 19.48 6.96 1.53
C ALA A 108 20.10 7.77 0.37
N GLY A 109 19.33 8.21 -0.62
CA GLY A 109 19.79 9.05 -1.73
C GLY A 109 19.83 10.55 -1.40
N ALA A 110 18.94 11.03 -0.52
CA ALA A 110 18.95 12.38 0.05
C ALA A 110 20.03 12.54 1.12
N GLN A 111 20.40 11.42 1.78
CA GLN A 111 21.68 11.29 2.44
C GLN A 111 22.77 11.22 1.36
N THR A 112 23.18 12.38 0.83
CA THR A 112 24.62 12.53 0.55
C THR A 112 25.30 12.04 1.82
N PRO A 113 26.15 11.00 1.80
CA PRO A 113 26.76 10.54 3.04
C PRO A 113 27.55 11.73 3.56
N MET A 114 26.97 12.45 4.54
CA MET A 114 27.68 13.45 5.31
C MET A 114 28.75 12.62 5.96
N ILE A 115 29.94 12.60 5.37
CA ILE A 115 30.97 11.72 5.87
C ILE A 115 31.19 12.17 7.30
N ASP A 116 30.94 11.27 8.25
CA ASP A 116 31.08 11.59 9.66
C ASP A 116 32.56 11.81 9.96
N THR A 117 32.99 13.06 9.77
CA THR A 117 34.38 13.47 9.97
C THR A 117 34.75 13.51 11.45
N SER A 118 33.78 13.36 12.37
CA SER A 118 34.03 13.34 13.81
C SER A 118 34.90 12.17 14.22
N ARG A 119 34.79 11.02 13.51
CA ARG A 119 35.61 9.82 13.73
C ARG A 119 36.91 9.77 12.94
N TRP A 120 37.22 10.80 12.14
CA TRP A 120 38.41 10.77 11.30
C TRP A 120 39.69 10.94 12.10
N SER A 121 40.64 10.04 11.83
CA SER A 121 42.01 10.12 12.32
C SER A 121 42.74 11.32 11.72
N ARG A 122 43.75 11.86 12.43
CA ARG A 122 44.52 13.03 11.97
C ARG A 122 45.09 12.84 10.57
N LYS A 123 45.57 11.63 10.25
CA LYS A 123 46.11 11.28 8.93
C LYS A 123 45.09 11.41 7.80
N ASP A 124 43.82 11.10 8.08
CA ASP A 124 42.76 11.18 7.06
C ASP A 124 42.38 12.63 6.79
N ARG A 125 42.35 13.46 7.83
CA ARG A 125 42.14 14.92 7.71
C ARG A 125 43.25 15.58 6.91
N GLU A 126 44.50 15.17 7.13
CA GLU A 126 45.67 15.67 6.40
C GLU A 126 45.62 15.30 4.91
N ARG A 127 45.23 14.05 4.59
CA ARG A 127 45.09 13.60 3.20
C ARG A 127 44.01 14.36 2.44
N LEU A 128 42.89 14.64 3.09
CA LEU A 128 41.80 15.41 2.51
C LEU A 128 42.16 16.89 2.34
N ALA A 129 42.85 17.50 3.31
CA ALA A 129 43.39 18.84 3.16
C ALA A 129 44.39 18.93 2.00
N ALA A 130 45.25 17.92 1.84
CA ALA A 130 46.21 17.84 0.74
C ALA A 130 45.54 17.62 -0.64
N GLN A 131 44.41 16.89 -0.69
CA GLN A 131 43.61 16.73 -1.91
C GLN A 131 42.83 17.99 -2.28
N ALA A 132 42.19 18.63 -1.31
CA ALA A 132 41.44 19.87 -1.52
C ALA A 132 42.34 21.04 -1.96
N ALA A 133 43.62 21.02 -1.59
CA ALA A 133 44.61 21.99 -2.06
C ALA A 133 45.09 21.74 -3.51
N ARG A 134 44.80 20.56 -4.08
CA ARG A 134 45.19 20.18 -5.45
C ARG A 134 44.08 20.37 -6.48
N GLU A 135 42.84 20.55 -6.06
CA GLU A 135 41.74 20.89 -6.97
C GLU A 135 41.70 22.42 -7.18
N PRO A 136 41.99 22.93 -8.40
CA PRO A 136 41.67 24.31 -8.72
C PRO A 136 40.15 24.44 -8.70
N ARG A 137 39.62 25.24 -7.76
CA ARG A 137 38.19 25.56 -7.70
C ARG A 137 37.82 26.31 -8.99
N GLY A 138 37.34 25.56 -9.96
CA GLY A 138 36.73 26.07 -11.21
C GLY A 138 35.30 26.52 -10.97
#